data_AF-A0A1G3HDL4-F1
#
_entry.id   AF-A0A1G3HDL4-F1
#
_cell.length_a   1.000
_cell.length_b   1.000
_cell.length_c   1.000
_cell.angle_alpha   90.00
_cell.angle_beta   90.00
_cell.angle_gamma   90.00
#
_symmetry.space_group_name_H-M   'P 1'
#
loop_
_entity.id
_entity.type
_entity.pdbx_description
1 polymer ?
#
loop_
_entity_poly.entity_id
_entity_poly.type
_entity_poly.pdbx_seq_one_letter_code
_entity_poly.pdbx_strand_id
1 'polypeptide(L)'
;MASTSIKLRPWDSAEHLKTEEEMVLYLEACLEEGDAALIAHALGVIAKARGMTQLARDTGLSRESLYKALSGEGNPEFATVMKVVKALGFQLHAAPVA
;
A
#
# COMPACT_ATOMS: atom_id res chain seq x y z
N MET A 1 38.64 12.71 -19.89
CA MET A 1 37.63 13.05 -18.87
C MET A 1 37.31 11.76 -18.13
N ALA A 2 37.49 11.71 -16.81
CA ALA A 2 37.21 10.51 -16.04
C ALA A 2 35.69 10.37 -15.85
N SER A 3 35.10 9.27 -16.31
CA SER A 3 33.70 8.95 -16.08
C SER A 3 33.50 8.53 -14.63
N THR A 4 32.98 9.42 -13.80
CA THR A 4 32.60 9.10 -12.42
C THR A 4 31.31 8.26 -12.45
N SER A 5 31.40 7.01 -12.01
CA SER A 5 30.23 6.12 -11.88
C SER A 5 29.41 6.49 -10.65
N ILE A 6 28.11 6.78 -10.85
CA ILE A 6 27.16 7.10 -9.78
C ILE A 6 26.58 5.80 -9.24
N LYS A 7 26.59 5.63 -7.91
CA LYS A 7 25.93 4.51 -7.24
C LYS A 7 24.47 4.86 -6.96
N LEU A 8 23.55 4.04 -7.46
CA LEU A 8 22.11 4.16 -7.24
C LEU A 8 21.61 3.05 -6.33
N ARG A 9 20.49 3.29 -5.66
CA ARG A 9 19.73 2.28 -4.90
C ARG A 9 18.29 2.22 -5.41
N PRO A 10 17.61 1.07 -5.32
CA PRO A 10 16.18 1.00 -5.58
C PRO A 10 15.42 1.97 -4.68
N TRP A 11 14.43 2.66 -5.25
CA TRP A 11 13.52 3.51 -4.50
C TRP A 11 12.44 2.65 -3.82
N ASP A 12 12.13 2.98 -2.56
CA ASP A 12 11.11 2.31 -1.77
C ASP A 12 10.21 3.37 -1.12
N SER A 13 8.99 3.53 -1.63
CA SER A 13 8.02 4.51 -1.14
C SER A 13 7.67 4.29 0.33
N ALA A 14 7.75 3.06 0.84
CA ALA A 14 7.45 2.75 2.24
C ALA A 14 8.39 3.47 3.23
N GLU A 15 9.62 3.82 2.82
CA GLU A 15 10.58 4.58 3.65
C GLU A 15 10.12 6.03 3.92
N HIS A 16 9.16 6.52 3.14
CA HIS A 16 8.71 7.90 3.16
C HIS A 16 7.31 8.10 3.73
N LEU A 17 6.56 7.03 4.01
CA LEU A 17 5.23 7.09 4.62
C LEU A 17 5.37 6.97 6.15
N LYS A 18 5.53 8.11 6.83
CA LYS A 18 5.83 8.19 8.26
C LYS A 18 4.62 8.61 9.09
N THR A 19 3.70 9.35 8.50
CA THR A 19 2.48 9.83 9.16
C THR A 19 1.24 9.18 8.56
N GLU A 20 0.14 9.20 9.31
CA GLU A 20 -1.15 8.69 8.82
C GLU A 20 -1.66 9.52 7.64
N GLU A 21 -1.47 10.84 7.68
CA GLU A 21 -1.85 11.76 6.62
C GLU A 21 -1.12 11.45 5.30
N GLU A 22 0.20 11.19 5.37
CA GLU A 22 0.98 10.77 4.19
C GLU A 22 0.45 9.46 3.58
N MET A 23 0.05 8.50 4.42
CA MET A 23 -0.48 7.22 3.97
C MET A 23 -1.87 7.37 3.33
N VAL A 24 -2.73 8.23 3.89
CA VAL A 24 -4.05 8.53 3.32
C VAL A 24 -3.90 9.21 1.96
N LEU A 25 -3.10 10.27 1.88
CA LEU A 25 -2.85 10.98 0.62
C LEU A 25 -2.24 10.05 -0.45
N TYR A 26 -1.33 9.16 -0.03
CA TYR A 26 -0.74 8.17 -0.94
C TYR A 26 -1.79 7.19 -1.48
N LEU A 27 -2.70 6.71 -0.63
CA LEU A 27 -3.79 5.82 -1.06
C LEU A 27 -4.81 6.55 -1.93
N GLU A 28 -5.16 7.80 -1.60
CA GLU A 28 -6.06 8.64 -2.40
C GLU A 28 -5.52 8.85 -3.81
N ALA A 29 -4.25 9.25 -3.95
CA ALA A 29 -3.61 9.39 -5.26
C ALA A 29 -3.67 8.08 -6.07
N CYS A 30 -3.51 6.92 -5.41
CA CYS A 30 -3.62 5.62 -6.09
C CYS A 30 -5.06 5.25 -6.46
N LEU A 31 -6.06 5.70 -5.68
CA LEU A 31 -7.48 5.50 -5.98
C LEU A 31 -7.93 6.36 -7.17
N GLU A 32 -7.38 7.57 -7.32
CA GLU A 32 -7.68 8.48 -8.44
C GLU A 32 -7.28 7.91 -9.80
N GLU A 33 -6.18 7.14 -9.87
CA GLU A 33 -5.75 6.44 -11.09
C GLU A 33 -6.69 5.29 -11.49
N GLY A 34 -7.53 4.79 -10.57
CA GLY A 34 -8.54 3.77 -10.85
C GLY A 34 -8.00 2.37 -11.16
N ASP A 35 -6.71 2.10 -10.92
CA ASP A 35 -6.07 0.80 -11.16
C ASP A 35 -6.09 -0.08 -9.90
N ALA A 36 -6.80 -1.21 -9.97
CA ALA A 36 -6.91 -2.17 -8.86
C ALA A 36 -5.55 -2.76 -8.42
N ALA A 37 -4.63 -3.00 -9.36
CA ALA A 37 -3.30 -3.50 -9.05
C ALA A 37 -2.48 -2.45 -8.29
N LEU A 38 -2.57 -1.19 -8.72
CA LEU A 38 -1.92 -0.07 -8.04
C LEU A 38 -2.47 0.12 -6.63
N ILE A 39 -3.79 0.08 -6.45
CA ILE A 39 -4.44 0.20 -5.14
C ILE A 39 -3.98 -0.95 -4.20
N ALA A 40 -3.96 -2.19 -4.70
CA ALA A 40 -3.48 -3.33 -3.93
C ALA A 40 -2.01 -3.17 -3.53
N HIS A 41 -1.17 -2.72 -4.46
CA HIS A 41 0.24 -2.42 -4.19
C HIS A 41 0.40 -1.31 -3.14
N ALA A 42 -0.36 -0.22 -3.25
CA ALA A 42 -0.32 0.91 -2.33
C ALA A 42 -0.65 0.49 -0.89
N LEU A 43 -1.68 -0.35 -0.72
CA LEU A 43 -2.00 -0.94 0.58
C LEU A 43 -0.86 -1.81 1.12
N GLY A 44 -0.15 -2.53 0.25
CA GLY A 44 1.05 -3.29 0.60
C GLY A 44 2.22 -2.41 1.05
N VAL A 45 2.44 -1.28 0.37
CA VAL A 45 3.45 -0.28 0.73
C VAL A 45 3.12 0.34 2.10
N ILE A 46 1.88 0.76 2.31
CA ILE A 46 1.42 1.31 3.61
C ILE A 46 1.55 0.27 4.71
N ALA A 47 1.15 -0.99 4.45
CA ALA A 47 1.30 -2.10 5.38
C ALA A 47 2.76 -2.33 5.77
N LYS A 48 3.69 -2.20 4.82
CA LYS A 48 5.13 -2.31 5.07
C LYS A 48 5.63 -1.15 5.95
N ALA A 49 5.19 0.07 5.67
CA ALA A 49 5.56 1.27 6.45
C ALA A 49 5.04 1.21 7.90
N ARG A 50 3.80 0.73 8.11
CA ARG A 50 3.19 0.59 9.44
C ARG A 50 3.62 -0.66 10.22
N GLY A 51 4.00 -1.71 9.51
CA GLY A 51 4.43 -2.99 10.09
C GLY A 51 3.48 -4.15 9.77
N MET A 52 3.93 -5.04 8.88
CA MET A 52 3.17 -6.19 8.38
C MET A 52 2.70 -7.16 9.47
N THR A 53 3.47 -7.32 10.56
CA THR A 53 3.13 -8.23 11.66
C THR A 53 1.87 -7.77 12.40
N GLN A 54 1.73 -6.46 12.63
CA GLN A 54 0.56 -5.92 13.31
C GLN A 54 -0.67 -6.05 12.40
N LEU A 55 -0.53 -5.69 11.13
CA LEU A 55 -1.61 -5.84 10.15
C LEU A 55 -2.12 -7.29 10.02
N ALA A 56 -1.22 -8.27 9.99
CA ALA A 56 -1.58 -9.69 9.96
C ALA A 56 -2.46 -10.09 11.16
N ARG A 57 -2.12 -9.59 12.35
CA ARG A 57 -2.91 -9.84 13.58
C ARG A 57 -4.29 -9.18 13.48
N ASP A 58 -4.34 -7.92 13.06
CA ASP A 58 -5.58 -7.13 13.04
C ASP A 58 -6.55 -7.58 11.93
N THR A 59 -6.02 -8.11 10.82
CA THR A 59 -6.83 -8.67 9.72
C THR A 59 -7.19 -10.14 9.90
N GLY A 60 -6.49 -10.88 10.78
CA GLY A 60 -6.58 -12.33 10.91
C GLY A 60 -6.00 -13.10 9.71
N LEU A 61 -5.20 -12.44 8.86
CA LEU A 61 -4.57 -13.04 7.68
C LEU A 61 -3.10 -13.37 7.95
N SER A 62 -2.55 -14.36 7.25
CA SER A 62 -1.11 -14.62 7.34
C SER A 62 -0.32 -13.53 6.63
N ARG A 63 0.90 -13.24 7.11
CA ARG A 63 1.83 -12.31 6.43
C ARG A 63 2.09 -12.71 4.98
N GLU A 64 2.22 -14.01 4.72
CA GLU A 64 2.41 -14.55 3.36
C GLU A 64 1.21 -14.24 2.47
N SER A 65 -0.02 -14.47 2.96
CA SER A 65 -1.24 -14.13 2.23
C SER A 65 -1.32 -12.63 1.95
N LEU A 66 -0.94 -11.78 2.91
CA LEU A 66 -0.92 -10.33 2.73
C LEU A 66 0.12 -9.90 1.69
N TYR A 67 1.35 -10.44 1.74
CA TYR A 67 2.37 -10.13 0.72
C TYR A 67 1.93 -10.55 -0.68
N LYS A 68 1.33 -11.73 -0.83
CA LYS A 68 0.82 -12.20 -2.12
C LYS A 68 -0.35 -11.37 -2.61
N ALA A 69 -1.29 -11.04 -1.73
CA ALA A 69 -2.50 -10.30 -2.06
C ALA A 69 -2.20 -8.84 -2.42
N LEU A 70 -1.23 -8.22 -1.75
CA LEU A 70 -0.93 -6.78 -1.85
C LEU A 70 0.36 -6.48 -2.63
N SER A 71 0.87 -7.43 -3.42
CA SER A 71 2.11 -7.24 -4.19
C SER A 71 1.96 -6.30 -5.38
N GLY A 72 0.73 -6.07 -5.86
CA GLY A 72 0.41 -5.45 -7.14
C GLY A 72 0.24 -6.45 -8.29
N GLU A 73 0.81 -7.66 -8.17
CA GLU A 73 0.55 -8.79 -9.07
C GLU A 73 -0.56 -9.71 -8.53
N GLY A 74 -0.94 -9.52 -7.27
CA GLY A 74 -2.06 -10.21 -6.65
C GLY A 74 -3.41 -9.76 -7.19
N ASN A 75 -4.44 -10.56 -6.93
CA ASN A 75 -5.84 -10.20 -7.19
C ASN A 75 -6.66 -10.39 -5.90
N PRO A 76 -6.52 -9.49 -4.92
CA PRO A 76 -7.24 -9.61 -3.66
C PRO A 76 -8.74 -9.43 -3.92
N GLU A 77 -9.56 -10.31 -3.34
CA GLU A 77 -11.00 -10.07 -3.30
C GLU A 77 -11.29 -8.75 -2.57
N PHE A 78 -12.34 -8.04 -2.99
CA PHE A 78 -12.71 -6.76 -2.39
C PHE A 78 -12.94 -6.86 -0.87
N ALA A 79 -13.46 -7.99 -0.38
CA ALA A 79 -13.59 -8.24 1.06
C ALA A 79 -12.24 -8.21 1.81
N THR A 80 -11.16 -8.67 1.16
CA THR A 80 -9.80 -8.60 1.69
C THR A 80 -9.30 -7.16 1.71
N VAL A 81 -9.52 -6.41 0.62
CA VAL A 81 -9.19 -4.98 0.55
C VAL A 81 -9.85 -4.21 1.69
N MET A 82 -11.16 -4.40 1.89
CA MET A 82 -11.92 -3.74 2.96
C MET A 82 -11.42 -4.10 4.37
N LYS A 83 -11.03 -5.37 4.59
CA LYS A 83 -10.41 -5.79 5.87
C LYS A 83 -9.08 -5.07 6.12
N VAL A 84 -8.23 -4.98 5.10
CA VAL A 84 -6.92 -4.32 5.19
C VAL A 84 -7.10 -2.82 5.45
N VAL A 85 -7.94 -2.13 4.68
CA VAL A 85 -8.26 -0.72 4.88
C VAL A 85 -8.70 -0.45 6.33
N LYS A 86 -9.63 -1.26 6.84
CA LYS A 86 -10.12 -1.12 8.22
C LYS A 86 -9.02 -1.39 9.26
N ALA A 87 -8.18 -2.41 9.05
CA ALA A 87 -7.07 -2.73 9.95
C ALA A 87 -5.96 -1.67 9.92
N LEU A 88 -5.81 -0.95 8.80
CA LEU A 88 -5.00 0.25 8.70
C LEU A 88 -5.66 1.48 9.34
N GLY A 89 -6.88 1.36 9.87
CA GLY A 89 -7.60 2.48 10.50
C GLY A 89 -8.14 3.50 9.50
N PHE A 90 -8.26 3.13 8.23
CA PHE A 90 -8.78 3.99 7.17
C PHE A 90 -10.26 3.70 6.88
N GLN A 91 -10.90 4.64 6.21
CA GLN A 91 -12.26 4.53 5.71
C GLN A 91 -12.29 4.92 4.24
N LEU A 92 -12.86 4.07 3.37
CA LEU A 92 -13.12 4.45 1.99
C LEU A 92 -14.37 5.35 1.92
N HIS A 93 -14.28 6.39 1.11
CA HIS A 93 -15.35 7.33 0.85
C HIS A 93 -15.71 7.34 -0.64
N ALA A 94 -17.00 7.46 -0.94
CA ALA A 94 -17.49 7.65 -2.29
C ALA A 94 -17.89 9.12 -2.47
N ALA A 95 -17.37 9.76 -3.51
CA ALA A 95 -17.70 11.12 -3.91
C ALA A 95 -18.26 11.12 -5.36
N PRO A 96 -19.04 12.14 -5.75
CA PRO A 96 -19.43 12.32 -7.15
C PRO A 96 -18.21 12.43 -8.07
N VAL A 97 -18.29 11.82 -9.25
CA VAL A 97 -17.32 12.08 -10.33
C VAL A 97 -17.67 13.44 -10.94
N ALA A 98 -16.72 14.37 -10.94
CA ALA A 98 -16.88 15.70 -11.54
C ALA A 98 -16.85 15.64 -13.07
#